data_AF-A0A9E2QXL0-F1
#
_entry.id   AF-A0A9E2QXL0-F1
#
_cell.length_a   1.000
_cell.length_b   1.000
_cell.length_c   1.000
_cell.angle_alpha   90.00
_cell.angle_beta   90.00
_cell.angle_gamma   90.00
#
_symmetry.space_group_name_H-M   'P 1'
#
loop_
_entity.id
_entity.type
_entity.pdbx_description
1 polymer ?
#
loop_
_entity_poly.entity_id
_entity_poly.type
_entity_poly.pdbx_seq_one_letter_code
_entity_poly.pdbx_strand_id
1 'polypeptide(L)' 'MNDVRNEIKRYLQKAADGRKNVDVNGVRNELRDMVSKLLYEKTERQPMVIPVIIEV' A
#
# COMPACT_ATOMS: atom_id res chain seq x y z
N MET A 1 -3.65 -13.23 -6.13
CA MET A 1 -3.90 -11.77 -6.17
C MET A 1 -4.71 -11.25 -4.98
N ASN A 2 -5.64 -12.03 -4.41
CA ASN A 2 -6.39 -11.60 -3.22
C ASN A 2 -5.51 -11.34 -1.98
N ASP A 3 -4.39 -12.05 -1.85
CA ASP A 3 -3.48 -11.89 -0.69
C ASP A 3 -2.89 -10.47 -0.61
N VAL A 4 -2.45 -9.93 -1.75
CA VAL A 4 -1.90 -8.57 -1.85
C VAL A 4 -2.92 -7.54 -1.39
N ARG A 5 -4.17 -7.69 -1.84
CA ARG A 5 -5.28 -6.82 -1.47
C ARG A 5 -5.56 -6.87 0.04
N ASN A 6 -5.53 -8.06 0.64
CA ASN A 6 -5.77 -8.25 2.07
C ASN A 6 -4.63 -7.69 2.93
N GLU A 7 -3.39 -7.81 2.46
CA GLU A 7 -2.19 -7.21 3.06
C GLU A 7 -2.33 -5.68 3.14
N ILE A 8 -2.65 -5.05 2.00
CA ILE A 8 -2.82 -3.59 1.87
C ILE A 8 -3.94 -3.10 2.78
N LYS A 9 -5.08 -3.80 2.82
CA LYS A 9 -6.21 -3.42 3.68
C LYS A 9 -5.81 -3.43 5.16
N ARG A 10 -5.14 -4.50 5.62
CA ARG A 10 -4.67 -4.60 7.02
C ARG A 10 -3.68 -3.49 7.37
N TYR A 11 -2.79 -3.15 6.44
CA TYR A 11 -1.83 -2.07 6.61
C TYR A 11 -2.52 -0.71 6.73
N LEU A 12 -3.45 -0.40 5.81
CA LEU A 12 -4.21 0.85 5.83
C LEU A 12 -5.05 0.99 7.09
N GLN A 13 -5.66 -0.11 7.55
CA GLN A 13 -6.46 -0.12 8.78
C GLN A 13 -5.60 0.24 10.01
N LYS A 14 -4.40 -0.37 10.11
CA LYS A 14 -3.42 -0.03 11.16
C LYS A 14 -2.90 1.40 11.06
N ALA A 15 -2.72 1.92 9.84
CA ALA A 15 -2.23 3.27 9.61
C ALA A 15 -3.28 4.34 9.94
N ALA A 16 -4.57 4.00 9.77
CA ALA A 16 -5.71 4.88 10.03
C ALA A 16 -6.23 4.79 11.48
N ASP A 17 -6.02 3.66 12.17
CA ASP A 17 -6.51 3.46 13.53
C ASP A 17 -5.94 4.52 14.50
N GLY A 18 -6.82 5.42 14.94
CA GLY A 18 -6.54 6.42 15.98
C GLY A 18 -5.86 7.71 15.51
N ARG A 19 -5.55 7.89 14.21
CA ARG A 19 -4.93 9.13 13.70
C ARG A 19 -5.95 10.05 13.05
N LYS A 20 -6.17 11.23 13.65
CA LYS A 20 -6.98 12.32 13.05
C LYS A 20 -6.36 12.93 11.78
N ASN A 21 -5.03 12.88 11.65
CA ASN A 21 -4.29 13.35 10.48
C ASN A 21 -3.44 12.18 9.96
N VAL A 22 -3.92 11.52 8.92
CA VAL A 22 -3.13 10.53 8.18
C VAL A 22 -2.28 11.29 7.18
N ASP A 23 -0.95 11.12 7.24
CA ASP A 23 -0.07 11.63 6.20
C ASP A 23 -0.28 10.83 4.91
N VAL A 24 -1.12 11.36 4.03
CA VAL A 24 -1.50 10.74 2.75
C VAL A 24 -0.28 10.50 1.86
N ASN A 25 0.73 11.38 1.92
CA ASN A 25 1.96 11.23 1.14
C ASN A 25 2.83 10.10 1.68
N GLY A 26 2.99 10.03 3.00
CA GLY A 26 3.66 8.92 3.67
C GLY A 26 3.02 7.58 3.33
N VAL A 27 1.70 7.49 3.50
CA VAL A 27 0.93 6.28 3.16
C VAL A 27 1.11 5.90 1.70
N ARG A 28 1.07 6.86 0.76
CA ARG A 28 1.25 6.61 -0.68
C ARG A 28 2.62 5.98 -0.98
N ASN A 29 3.68 6.50 -0.37
CA ASN A 29 5.04 6.00 -0.57
C ASN A 29 5.21 4.60 0.03
N GLU A 30 4.74 4.39 1.26
CA GLU A 30 4.80 3.09 1.92
C GLU A 30 4.01 2.02 1.16
N LEU A 31 2.84 2.38 0.61
CA LEU A 31 2.04 1.48 -0.22
C LEU A 31 2.78 1.08 -1.50
N ARG A 32 3.45 2.02 -2.15
CA ARG A 32 4.23 1.75 -3.37
C ARG A 32 5.33 0.74 -3.09
N ASP A 33 6.11 0.98 -2.04
CA ASP A 33 7.29 0.19 -1.72
C ASP A 33 6.91 -1.21 -1.24
N MET A 34 5.84 -1.32 -0.43
CA MET A 34 5.29 -2.60 -0.02
C MET A 34 4.83 -3.43 -1.21
N VAL A 35 4.03 -2.85 -2.10
CA VAL A 35 3.50 -3.57 -3.26
C VAL A 35 4.62 -3.96 -4.22
N SER A 36 5.59 -3.05 -4.45
CA SER A 36 6.76 -3.36 -5.27
C SER A 36 7.57 -4.52 -4.71
N LYS A 37 7.81 -4.55 -3.39
CA LYS A 37 8.54 -5.63 -2.73
C LYS A 37 7.79 -6.96 -2.86
N LEU A 38 6.49 -6.96 -2.58
CA LEU A 38 5.67 -8.16 -2.64
C LEU A 38 5.54 -8.74 -4.06
N LEU A 39 5.44 -7.87 -5.07
CA LEU A 39 5.42 -8.30 -6.47
C LEU A 39 6.77 -8.88 -6.88
N TYR A 40 7.88 -8.28 -6.44
CA TYR A 40 9.21 -8.80 -6.68
C TYR A 40 9.40 -10.18 -6.04
N GLU A 41 9.03 -10.35 -4.78
CA GLU A 41 9.14 -11.64 -4.07
C GLU A 41 8.34 -12.77 -4.72
N LYS A 42 7.19 -12.45 -5.32
CA LYS A 42 6.32 -13.46 -5.95
C LYS A 42 6.62 -13.73 -7.42
N THR A 43 7.23 -12.79 -8.13
CA THR A 43 7.31 -12.83 -9.60
C THR A 43 8.70 -12.55 -10.16
N GLU A 44 9.67 -12.20 -9.32
CA GLU A 44 11.03 -11.77 -9.69
C GLU A 44 11.03 -10.60 -10.69
N ARG A 45 9.97 -9.79 -10.67
CA ARG A 45 9.79 -8.63 -11.54
C ARG A 45 9.50 -7.38 -10.71
N GLN A 46 10.00 -6.24 -11.18
CA GLN A 46 9.77 -4.92 -10.59
C GLN A 46 8.91 -4.07 -11.52
N PRO A 47 7.58 -4.30 -11.55
CA PRO A 47 6.68 -3.48 -12.34
C PRO A 47 6.54 -2.07 -11.74
N MET A 48 6.17 -1.11 -12.59
CA MET A 48 5.87 0.25 -12.14
C MET A 48 4.54 0.28 -11.37
N VAL A 49 4.59 0.66 -10.08
CA VAL A 49 3.41 0.79 -9.20
C VAL A 49 3.01 2.26 -9.09
N ILE A 50 1.81 2.61 -9.54
CA ILE A 50 1.26 3.97 -9.46
C ILE A 50 0.08 3.97 -8.48
N PRO A 51 0.30 4.36 -7.21
CA PRO A 51 -0.79 4.47 -6.24
C PRO A 51 -1.63 5.72 -6.50
N VAL A 52 -2.96 5.57 -6.42
CA VAL A 52 -3.96 6.64 -6.52
C VAL A 52 -4.83 6.60 -5.27
N ILE A 53 -4.94 7.73 -4.58
CA ILE A 53 -5.78 7.90 -3.38
C ILE A 53 -6.88 8.89 -3.74
N ILE A 54 -8.13 8.51 -3.48
CA ILE A 54 -9.32 9.34 -3.76
C ILE A 54 -10.00 9.55 -2.42
N GLU A 55 -10.21 10.81 -2.05
CA GLU A 55 -11.06 11.19 -0.92
C GLU A 55 -12.51 11.24 -1.41
N VAL A 56 -13.41 10.53 -0.72
CA VAL A 56 -14.84 10.40 -1.05
C VAL A 56 -15.71 10.91 0.08
#